data_AF-A0A2P9C7F0-F1
#
_entry.id   AF-A0A2P9C7F0-F1
#
_cell.length_a   1.000
_cell.length_b   1.000
_cell.length_c   1.000
_cell.angle_alpha   90.00
_cell.angle_beta   90.00
_cell.angle_gamma   90.00
#
_symmetry.space_group_name_H-M   'P 1'
#
loop_
_entity.id
_entity.type
_entity.pdbx_description
1 polymer ?
#
loop_
_entity_poly.entity_id
_entity_poly.type
_entity_poly.pdbx_seq_one_letter_code
_entity_poly.pdbx_strand_id
1 'polypeptide(L)'
;MINLQTLDFHLSNFEESNRCFNDEEKFGILYGMTTLEEHINKEIYLWGKIEGLEYDYYITYYFNQENFFPKKKFYYCRNDYVFHEMLKGNDDFIENMERKLPFTFFSGYPQKIFYSKDKTKGLKKKVINGGDSNDDSDNNDNSDGNDNSDGNDNSDDNNNSDDNNNSDDNDNSDDNDNSDDNNNSDDNNNSDEHSNDGDDKIKSTSYTTKEKKKSQRNNIYNDKNTDIKKKKYEKQNITELDRLSYTVRKIDEEAFIIPYNSIRITNNLEMKFCNFTGFNILDALKLTSWVHFRYPKNLTYDKIKNYNSFFLNNFLDSIKSDIPSNIWNIKINKQLNKISILNALYPGYIFYHMLNTPFYASLYIGTGVSNYDLPFLLP
;
A
#
# COMPACT_ATOMS: atom_id res chain seq x y z
N MET A 1 -3.33 -19.34 -3.67
CA MET A 1 -2.44 -18.52 -4.53
C MET A 1 -2.38 -19.18 -5.90
N ILE A 2 -2.14 -18.41 -6.97
CA ILE A 2 -2.19 -18.92 -8.35
C ILE A 2 -0.77 -19.15 -8.86
N ASN A 3 -0.29 -20.40 -8.92
CA ASN A 3 0.99 -20.75 -9.56
C ASN A 3 0.77 -21.24 -11.00
N LEU A 4 1.85 -21.55 -11.72
CA LEU A 4 1.79 -22.07 -13.09
C LEU A 4 1.02 -23.40 -13.21
N GLN A 5 1.19 -24.31 -12.24
CA GLN A 5 0.60 -25.67 -12.27
C GLN A 5 -0.91 -25.69 -12.01
N THR A 6 -1.43 -24.70 -11.27
CA THR A 6 -2.86 -24.59 -10.92
C THR A 6 -3.53 -23.38 -11.57
N LEU A 7 -2.89 -22.74 -12.55
CA LEU A 7 -3.36 -21.52 -13.21
C LEU A 7 -4.79 -21.65 -13.71
N ASP A 8 -5.06 -22.56 -14.65
CA ASP A 8 -6.38 -22.77 -15.25
C ASP A 8 -7.45 -23.10 -14.20
N PHE A 9 -7.11 -23.98 -13.25
CA PHE A 9 -8.01 -24.38 -12.16
C PHE A 9 -8.44 -23.19 -11.27
N HIS A 10 -7.51 -22.28 -10.98
CA HIS A 10 -7.84 -21.07 -10.22
C HIS A 10 -8.61 -20.07 -11.07
N LEU A 11 -8.19 -19.82 -12.31
CA LEU A 11 -8.85 -18.86 -13.20
C LEU A 11 -10.31 -19.25 -13.47
N SER A 12 -10.60 -20.51 -13.79
CA SER A 12 -11.98 -21.01 -13.93
C SER A 12 -12.83 -20.82 -12.67
N ASN A 13 -12.22 -20.83 -11.49
CA ASN A 13 -12.94 -20.60 -10.24
C ASN A 13 -13.30 -19.12 -9.99
N PHE A 14 -12.62 -18.17 -10.63
CA PHE A 14 -12.98 -16.75 -10.58
C PHE A 14 -14.13 -16.39 -11.54
N GLU A 15 -14.53 -17.25 -12.48
CA GLU A 15 -15.52 -16.89 -13.51
C GLU A 15 -16.91 -16.54 -12.91
N GLU A 16 -17.29 -17.10 -11.75
CA GLU A 16 -18.47 -16.70 -10.95
C GLU A 16 -18.45 -15.25 -10.43
N SER A 17 -17.31 -14.55 -10.51
CA SER A 17 -17.14 -13.16 -10.04
C SER A 17 -17.29 -12.10 -11.14
N ASN A 18 -17.48 -12.52 -12.39
CA ASN A 18 -17.53 -11.66 -13.59
C ASN A 18 -16.26 -10.80 -13.82
N ARG A 19 -15.11 -11.14 -13.22
CA ARG A 19 -13.80 -10.64 -13.64
C ARG A 19 -12.93 -11.82 -14.06
N CYS A 20 -12.65 -11.88 -15.35
CA CYS A 20 -12.05 -13.02 -16.01
C CYS A 20 -10.97 -12.53 -16.98
N PHE A 21 -9.99 -13.39 -17.25
CA PHE A 21 -9.15 -13.25 -18.44
C PHE A 21 -9.88 -13.84 -19.66
N ASN A 22 -9.68 -13.25 -20.83
CA ASN A 22 -10.06 -13.87 -22.10
C ASN A 22 -9.07 -15.00 -22.47
N ASP A 23 -9.37 -15.79 -23.49
CA ASP A 23 -8.57 -16.99 -23.79
C ASP A 23 -7.18 -16.68 -24.40
N GLU A 24 -7.00 -15.53 -25.05
CA GLU A 24 -5.68 -15.04 -25.48
C GLU A 24 -4.84 -14.62 -24.27
N GLU A 25 -5.44 -13.90 -23.32
CA GLU A 25 -4.80 -13.52 -22.05
C GLU A 25 -4.42 -14.75 -21.21
N LYS A 26 -5.32 -15.73 -21.07
CA LYS A 26 -5.05 -17.00 -20.37
C LYS A 26 -3.81 -17.69 -20.97
N PHE A 27 -3.75 -17.83 -22.30
CA PHE A 27 -2.63 -18.46 -22.99
C PHE A 27 -1.33 -17.62 -22.92
N GLY A 28 -1.41 -16.31 -23.10
CA GLY A 28 -0.27 -15.40 -23.02
C GLY A 28 0.35 -15.33 -21.62
N ILE A 29 -0.48 -15.29 -20.57
CA ILE A 29 -0.06 -15.37 -19.18
C ILE A 29 0.63 -16.72 -18.90
N LEU A 30 0.04 -17.84 -19.33
CA LEU A 30 0.63 -19.18 -19.19
C LEU A 30 2.02 -19.26 -19.84
N TYR A 31 2.15 -18.78 -21.08
CA TYR A 31 3.42 -18.73 -21.81
C TYR A 31 4.45 -17.84 -21.10
N GLY A 32 4.09 -16.58 -20.80
CA GLY A 32 5.00 -15.63 -20.17
C GLY A 32 5.44 -16.04 -18.76
N MET A 33 4.54 -16.64 -17.97
CA MET A 33 4.90 -17.22 -16.66
C MET A 33 5.87 -18.40 -16.81
N THR A 34 5.68 -19.27 -17.81
CA THR A 34 6.59 -20.40 -18.08
C THR A 34 8.00 -19.90 -18.39
N THR A 35 8.15 -18.97 -19.34
CA THR A 35 9.47 -18.41 -19.71
C THR A 35 10.11 -17.63 -18.55
N LEU A 36 9.32 -16.97 -17.71
CA LEU A 36 9.83 -16.29 -16.51
C LEU A 36 10.32 -17.29 -15.45
N GLU A 37 9.59 -18.39 -15.23
CA GLU A 37 9.95 -19.45 -14.29
C GLU A 37 11.23 -20.18 -14.73
N GLU A 38 11.38 -20.47 -16.03
CA GLU A 38 12.62 -21.02 -16.62
C GLU A 38 13.83 -20.10 -16.40
N HIS A 39 13.68 -18.79 -16.64
CA HIS A 39 14.78 -17.83 -16.54
C HIS A 39 15.18 -17.51 -15.08
N ILE A 40 14.22 -17.54 -14.14
CA ILE A 40 14.46 -17.16 -12.74
C ILE A 40 14.71 -18.40 -11.84
N ASN A 41 14.27 -19.59 -12.26
CA ASN A 41 14.33 -20.84 -11.52
C ASN A 41 13.69 -20.73 -10.12
N LYS A 42 12.49 -20.15 -10.07
CA LYS A 42 11.64 -20.00 -8.87
C LYS A 42 10.18 -20.04 -9.28
N GLU A 43 9.33 -20.67 -8.46
CA GLU A 43 7.88 -20.71 -8.64
C GLU A 43 7.30 -19.29 -8.82
N ILE A 44 6.66 -19.05 -9.96
CA ILE A 44 6.01 -17.78 -10.31
C ILE A 44 4.52 -17.87 -9.97
N TYR A 45 4.01 -16.79 -9.37
CA TYR A 45 2.58 -16.63 -9.09
C TYR A 45 1.98 -15.47 -9.88
N LEU A 46 0.75 -15.64 -10.35
CA LEU A 46 -0.06 -14.55 -10.90
C LEU A 46 -0.59 -13.66 -9.76
N TRP A 47 -0.44 -12.35 -9.92
CA TRP A 47 -1.07 -11.35 -9.03
C TRP A 47 -2.38 -10.85 -9.62
N GLY A 48 -2.38 -10.54 -10.92
CA GLY A 48 -3.55 -9.95 -11.57
C GLY A 48 -3.25 -9.09 -12.78
N LYS A 49 -4.22 -8.22 -13.09
CA LYS A 49 -4.27 -7.29 -14.22
C LYS A 49 -4.51 -5.86 -13.71
N ILE A 50 -3.68 -4.91 -14.11
CA ILE A 50 -4.00 -3.48 -14.03
C ILE A 50 -4.53 -3.04 -15.39
N GLU A 51 -5.76 -2.57 -15.41
CA GLU A 51 -6.46 -2.12 -16.62
C GLU A 51 -5.97 -0.71 -17.03
N GLY A 52 -5.65 -0.56 -18.31
CA GLY A 52 -5.14 0.69 -18.89
C GLY A 52 -6.01 1.23 -20.02
N LEU A 53 -5.74 2.47 -20.45
CA LEU A 53 -6.50 3.11 -21.53
C LEU A 53 -6.17 2.59 -22.94
N GLU A 54 -4.92 2.17 -23.19
CA GLU A 54 -4.44 1.68 -24.50
C GLU A 54 -3.91 0.24 -24.41
N TYR A 55 -3.18 -0.08 -23.33
CA TYR A 55 -2.70 -1.43 -23.02
C TYR A 55 -2.80 -1.71 -21.52
N ASP A 56 -3.11 -2.96 -21.21
CA ASP A 56 -3.16 -3.47 -19.85
C ASP A 56 -1.81 -3.98 -19.37
N TYR A 57 -1.64 -4.09 -18.05
CA TYR A 57 -0.47 -4.68 -17.42
C TYR A 57 -0.82 -5.98 -16.69
N TYR A 58 -0.24 -7.09 -17.13
CA TYR A 58 -0.32 -8.37 -16.40
C TYR A 58 0.83 -8.45 -15.40
N ILE A 59 0.51 -8.78 -14.16
CA ILE A 59 1.43 -8.68 -13.02
C ILE A 59 1.64 -10.08 -12.42
N THR A 60 2.90 -10.48 -12.29
CA THR A 60 3.32 -11.72 -11.62
C THR A 60 4.32 -11.41 -10.51
N TYR A 61 4.57 -12.38 -9.63
CA TYR A 61 5.56 -12.24 -8.56
C TYR A 61 6.14 -13.60 -8.12
N TYR A 62 7.28 -13.55 -7.43
CA TYR A 62 7.80 -14.69 -6.67
C TYR A 62 8.23 -14.27 -5.26
N PHE A 63 8.42 -15.25 -4.37
CA PHE A 63 8.91 -15.01 -3.00
C PHE A 63 10.44 -14.99 -2.90
N ASN A 64 10.96 -13.91 -2.33
CA ASN A 64 12.37 -13.79 -1.97
C ASN A 64 12.52 -13.96 -0.45
N GLN A 65 13.06 -15.11 -0.03
CA GLN A 65 13.21 -15.55 1.37
C GLN A 65 14.52 -15.05 2.03
N GLU A 66 15.03 -13.87 1.62
CA GLU A 66 16.20 -13.22 2.23
C GLU A 66 15.93 -12.72 3.67
N ASN A 67 14.66 -12.57 4.03
CA ASN A 67 14.19 -12.02 5.29
C ASN A 67 13.24 -13.00 5.99
N PHE A 68 13.18 -12.88 7.32
CA PHE A 68 12.17 -13.46 8.22
C PHE A 68 10.77 -13.64 7.60
N PHE A 69 10.24 -12.56 7.04
CA PHE A 69 9.01 -12.54 6.26
C PHE A 69 9.38 -12.39 4.78
N PRO A 70 8.85 -13.24 3.87
CA PRO A 70 9.22 -13.23 2.47
C PRO A 70 8.79 -11.93 1.79
N LYS A 71 9.69 -11.36 0.98
CA LYS A 71 9.38 -10.20 0.13
C LYS A 71 8.90 -10.69 -1.22
N LYS A 72 7.79 -10.15 -1.74
CA LYS A 72 7.38 -10.38 -3.12
C LYS A 72 8.27 -9.53 -4.05
N LYS A 73 8.85 -10.15 -5.08
CA LYS A 73 9.46 -9.45 -6.22
C LYS A 73 8.49 -9.50 -7.38
N PHE A 74 8.06 -8.34 -7.87
CA PHE A 74 7.01 -8.20 -8.87
C PHE A 74 7.60 -8.03 -10.28
N TYR A 75 6.87 -8.54 -11.27
CA TYR A 75 7.17 -8.47 -12.69
C TYR A 75 5.92 -8.02 -13.43
N TYR A 76 6.11 -7.28 -14.53
CA TYR A 76 5.03 -6.84 -15.41
C TYR A 76 5.30 -7.21 -16.86
N CYS A 77 4.25 -7.51 -17.61
CA CYS A 77 4.25 -7.49 -19.07
C CYS A 77 2.99 -6.75 -19.56
N ARG A 78 2.84 -6.61 -20.88
CA ARG A 78 1.61 -6.17 -21.53
C ARG A 78 1.16 -7.28 -22.48
N ASN A 79 0.46 -6.94 -23.56
CA ASN A 79 0.09 -7.86 -24.64
C ASN A 79 1.30 -8.47 -25.39
N ASP A 80 2.53 -8.07 -25.03
CA ASP A 80 3.78 -8.72 -25.45
C ASP A 80 4.09 -10.00 -24.62
N TYR A 81 3.47 -10.18 -23.46
CA TYR A 81 3.65 -11.27 -22.49
C TYR A 81 5.08 -11.51 -21.99
N VAL A 82 6.04 -10.65 -22.36
CA VAL A 82 7.43 -10.67 -21.89
C VAL A 82 7.53 -9.97 -20.53
N PHE A 83 7.80 -10.73 -19.48
CA PHE A 83 7.85 -10.21 -18.11
C PHE A 83 9.17 -9.51 -17.77
N HIS A 84 9.06 -8.28 -17.27
CA HIS A 84 10.15 -7.40 -16.87
C HIS A 84 10.08 -7.07 -15.37
N GLU A 85 11.22 -6.95 -14.66
CA GLU A 85 11.22 -6.68 -13.20
C GLU A 85 10.67 -5.29 -12.86
N MET A 86 9.76 -5.22 -11.88
CA MET A 86 9.22 -3.97 -11.33
C MET A 86 10.11 -3.48 -10.18
N LEU A 87 10.88 -2.43 -10.42
CA LEU A 87 11.72 -1.81 -9.39
C LEU A 87 10.88 -0.95 -8.43
N LYS A 88 11.23 -0.91 -7.14
CA LYS A 88 10.63 0.02 -6.17
C LYS A 88 11.15 1.45 -6.42
N GLY A 89 10.23 2.36 -6.70
CA GLY A 89 10.50 3.80 -6.85
C GLY A 89 10.59 4.55 -5.51
N ASN A 90 10.39 5.86 -5.56
CA ASN A 90 10.30 6.73 -4.38
C ASN A 90 8.83 6.81 -3.91
N ASP A 91 8.38 5.78 -3.18
CA ASP A 91 7.00 5.63 -2.70
C ASP A 91 6.44 6.91 -2.06
N ASP A 92 7.17 7.51 -1.11
CA ASP A 92 6.76 8.73 -0.42
C ASP A 92 6.46 9.87 -1.40
N PHE A 93 7.27 10.03 -2.45
CA PHE A 93 7.08 11.05 -3.47
C PHE A 93 5.91 10.72 -4.42
N ILE A 94 5.73 9.44 -4.76
CA ILE A 94 4.64 8.95 -5.61
C ILE A 94 3.29 9.17 -4.92
N GLU A 95 3.15 8.74 -3.66
CA GLU A 95 1.94 8.95 -2.87
C GLU A 95 1.60 10.44 -2.72
N ASN A 96 2.61 11.27 -2.42
CA ASN A 96 2.43 12.72 -2.32
C ASN A 96 1.99 13.38 -3.66
N MET A 97 2.15 12.70 -4.81
CA MET A 97 1.58 13.12 -6.09
C MET A 97 0.21 12.49 -6.37
N GLU A 98 -0.02 11.21 -6.05
CA GLU A 98 -1.35 10.58 -6.21
C GLU A 98 -2.42 11.29 -5.38
N ARG A 99 -2.12 11.69 -4.13
CA ARG A 99 -3.03 12.51 -3.30
C ARG A 99 -3.33 13.92 -3.88
N LYS A 100 -2.67 14.32 -4.98
CA LYS A 100 -2.90 15.58 -5.71
C LYS A 100 -3.47 15.37 -7.12
N LEU A 101 -3.40 14.14 -7.62
CA LEU A 101 -3.88 13.71 -8.94
C LEU A 101 -4.68 12.40 -8.79
N PRO A 102 -5.72 12.36 -7.94
CA PRO A 102 -6.54 11.18 -7.75
C PRO A 102 -7.31 10.82 -9.03
N PHE A 103 -7.85 9.61 -9.09
CA PHE A 103 -8.64 9.09 -10.23
C PHE A 103 -7.91 9.07 -11.59
N THR A 104 -6.59 9.25 -11.62
CA THR A 104 -5.79 9.14 -12.84
C THR A 104 -5.62 7.68 -13.26
N PHE A 105 -6.04 7.32 -14.47
CA PHE A 105 -5.87 5.97 -15.04
C PHE A 105 -4.45 5.71 -15.55
N PHE A 106 -4.09 4.44 -15.70
CA PHE A 106 -2.90 4.00 -16.42
C PHE A 106 -3.15 4.06 -17.93
N SER A 107 -2.11 4.24 -18.76
CA SER A 107 -2.27 4.24 -20.22
C SER A 107 -1.70 3.03 -20.93
N GLY A 108 -0.82 2.24 -20.31
CA GLY A 108 -0.17 1.09 -20.96
C GLY A 108 1.22 1.39 -21.52
N TYR A 109 1.77 2.57 -21.22
CA TYR A 109 3.09 3.03 -21.65
C TYR A 109 4.03 3.22 -20.46
N PRO A 110 4.87 2.23 -20.09
CA PRO A 110 5.74 2.26 -18.91
C PRO A 110 6.60 3.52 -18.76
N GLN A 111 7.10 4.04 -19.89
CA GLN A 111 8.02 5.19 -19.94
C GLN A 111 7.30 6.54 -20.04
N LYS A 112 5.96 6.57 -20.08
CA LYS A 112 5.18 7.81 -20.07
C LYS A 112 5.42 8.54 -18.75
N ILE A 113 5.55 9.86 -18.82
CA ILE A 113 5.75 10.70 -17.65
C ILE A 113 4.38 10.91 -16.98
N PHE A 114 4.18 10.31 -15.81
CA PHE A 114 3.02 10.55 -14.94
C PHE A 114 3.09 11.94 -14.30
N TYR A 115 4.26 12.30 -13.76
CA TYR A 115 4.50 13.62 -13.18
C TYR A 115 5.87 14.17 -13.62
N SER A 116 5.93 15.46 -13.93
CA SER A 116 7.19 16.19 -14.08
C SER A 116 7.06 17.59 -13.50
N LYS A 117 8.00 17.93 -12.62
CA LYS A 117 8.03 19.23 -11.95
C LYS A 117 8.15 20.42 -12.91
N ASP A 118 8.91 20.27 -14.01
CA ASP A 118 9.18 21.38 -14.91
C ASP A 118 7.97 21.82 -15.73
N LYS A 119 7.08 20.89 -16.11
CA LYS A 119 5.78 21.24 -16.71
C LYS A 119 4.91 22.08 -15.77
N THR A 120 4.99 21.86 -14.44
CA THR A 120 4.15 22.60 -13.47
C THR A 120 4.54 24.07 -13.26
N LYS A 121 5.71 24.52 -13.76
CA LYS A 121 6.14 25.92 -13.66
C LYS A 121 5.35 26.87 -14.56
N GLY A 122 4.87 26.41 -15.73
CA GLY A 122 4.15 27.25 -16.69
C GLY A 122 2.79 27.75 -16.19
N LEU A 123 2.09 26.93 -15.41
CA LEU A 123 0.72 27.20 -14.94
C LEU A 123 0.62 28.16 -13.74
N LYS A 124 1.73 28.63 -13.18
CA LYS A 124 1.75 29.48 -11.96
C LYS A 124 2.07 30.95 -12.20
N LYS A 125 1.94 31.48 -13.43
CA LYS A 125 2.35 32.87 -13.74
C LYS A 125 1.34 33.66 -14.60
N LYS A 126 0.06 33.73 -14.21
CA LYS A 126 -0.88 34.71 -14.79
C LYS A 126 -2.04 35.18 -13.89
N VAL A 127 -1.78 35.49 -12.62
CA VAL A 127 -2.67 36.34 -11.79
C VAL A 127 -1.85 37.31 -10.91
N ILE A 128 -1.53 38.48 -11.46
CA ILE A 128 -1.34 39.75 -10.73
C ILE A 128 -1.87 40.85 -11.67
N ASN A 129 -2.78 41.70 -11.20
CA ASN A 129 -3.37 42.78 -11.98
C ASN A 129 -2.60 44.10 -11.81
N GLY A 130 -2.60 44.94 -12.85
CA GLY A 130 -2.41 46.40 -12.73
C GLY A 130 -1.33 47.00 -13.63
N GLY A 131 -1.71 48.01 -14.43
CA GLY A 131 -0.81 48.93 -15.14
C GLY A 131 -0.92 48.89 -16.66
N ASP A 132 -1.40 49.98 -17.26
CA ASP A 132 -1.48 50.16 -18.72
C ASP A 132 -0.12 50.43 -19.38
N SER A 133 0.04 49.98 -20.63
CA SER A 133 0.54 50.79 -21.76
C SER A 133 0.44 49.98 -23.07
N ASN A 134 0.28 50.67 -24.20
CA ASN A 134 0.23 50.06 -25.54
C ASN A 134 1.64 49.71 -26.05
N ASP A 135 1.73 48.76 -27.00
CA ASP A 135 2.17 49.06 -28.37
C ASP A 135 2.09 47.82 -29.29
N ASP A 136 2.13 48.09 -30.60
CA ASP A 136 1.66 47.30 -31.75
C ASP A 136 2.28 45.91 -32.05
N SER A 137 1.51 45.16 -32.87
CA SER A 137 1.92 44.41 -34.09
C SER A 137 2.15 42.88 -34.10
N ASP A 138 1.72 42.32 -35.25
CA ASP A 138 2.13 41.10 -35.98
C ASP A 138 1.86 39.65 -35.46
N ASN A 139 0.67 39.15 -35.85
CA ASN A 139 0.50 38.12 -36.89
C ASN A 139 1.35 36.82 -36.85
N ASN A 140 0.74 35.67 -36.52
CA ASN A 140 0.19 34.75 -37.54
C ASN A 140 -0.40 33.42 -36.98
N ASP A 141 -1.66 33.19 -37.32
CA ASP A 141 -2.28 31.98 -37.91
C ASP A 141 -2.32 30.57 -37.25
N ASN A 142 -3.55 30.04 -37.32
CA ASN A 142 -4.02 28.63 -37.37
C ASN A 142 -4.06 27.83 -36.04
N SER A 143 -5.23 27.31 -35.58
CA SER A 143 -6.23 26.39 -36.18
C SER A 143 -5.82 24.91 -36.07
N ASP A 144 -6.65 23.95 -35.63
CA ASP A 144 -8.08 23.89 -35.21
C ASP A 144 -8.21 22.92 -33.99
N GLY A 145 -9.33 22.68 -33.29
CA GLY A 145 -10.72 23.17 -33.34
C GLY A 145 -11.67 22.30 -32.48
N ASN A 146 -12.93 22.72 -32.31
CA ASN A 146 -14.05 22.12 -31.53
C ASN A 146 -13.85 22.10 -29.99
N ASP A 147 -14.74 22.64 -29.12
CA ASP A 147 -16.22 22.70 -29.04
C ASP A 147 -16.85 21.39 -28.53
N ASN A 148 -17.72 21.35 -27.50
CA ASN A 148 -18.63 22.38 -26.97
C ASN A 148 -18.75 22.34 -25.42
N SER A 149 -19.27 23.42 -24.83
CA SER A 149 -19.83 23.44 -23.47
C SER A 149 -21.06 24.36 -23.37
N ASP A 150 -22.11 23.84 -22.72
CA ASP A 150 -23.14 24.55 -21.96
C ASP A 150 -23.94 25.67 -22.66
N GLY A 151 -25.03 25.26 -23.32
CA GLY A 151 -26.19 26.13 -23.52
C GLY A 151 -27.01 26.20 -22.22
N ASN A 152 -27.12 27.40 -21.65
CA ASN A 152 -27.82 27.66 -20.39
C ASN A 152 -29.16 28.35 -20.71
N ASP A 153 -30.30 27.73 -20.40
CA ASP A 153 -31.63 28.32 -20.56
C ASP A 153 -32.42 28.18 -19.25
N ASN A 154 -32.83 29.33 -18.69
CA ASN A 154 -33.77 29.41 -17.59
C ASN A 154 -35.18 29.63 -18.12
N SER A 155 -36.16 28.88 -17.60
CA SER A 155 -37.57 29.28 -17.64
C SER A 155 -38.27 28.75 -16.40
N ASP A 156 -38.88 29.64 -15.64
CA ASP A 156 -39.66 29.30 -14.44
C ASP A 156 -40.90 28.48 -14.80
N ASP A 157 -41.38 27.64 -13.87
CA ASP A 157 -42.79 27.76 -13.48
C ASP A 157 -43.07 27.27 -12.05
N ASN A 158 -44.25 27.61 -11.55
CA ASN A 158 -44.64 27.55 -10.15
C ASN A 158 -45.35 26.23 -9.80
N ASN A 159 -45.36 25.86 -8.51
CA ASN A 159 -46.59 25.85 -7.69
C ASN A 159 -46.36 25.36 -6.25
N ASN A 160 -46.44 26.32 -5.32
CA ASN A 160 -47.19 26.33 -4.05
C ASN A 160 -47.48 25.07 -3.20
N SER A 161 -47.58 25.38 -1.90
CA SER A 161 -48.40 24.76 -0.85
C SER A 161 -48.00 23.39 -0.27
N ASP A 162 -48.14 23.15 1.04
CA ASP A 162 -48.15 24.02 2.24
C ASP A 162 -48.15 23.09 3.49
N ASP A 163 -48.19 23.70 4.69
CA ASP A 163 -48.83 23.15 5.89
C ASP A 163 -48.22 21.94 6.65
N ASN A 164 -47.43 22.31 7.66
CA ASN A 164 -47.82 22.24 9.09
C ASN A 164 -47.54 20.99 9.98
N ASN A 165 -46.96 21.32 11.15
CA ASN A 165 -47.27 20.82 12.50
C ASN A 165 -46.91 19.35 12.87
N ASN A 166 -46.44 19.03 14.08
CA ASN A 166 -45.97 19.89 15.20
C ASN A 166 -45.05 19.08 16.15
N SER A 167 -44.56 19.74 17.21
CA SER A 167 -44.37 19.32 18.62
C SER A 167 -44.28 17.81 18.97
N ASP A 168 -43.48 17.37 19.94
CA ASP A 168 -43.40 17.91 21.31
C ASP A 168 -41.98 17.98 21.90
N ASP A 169 -41.85 18.84 22.91
CA ASP A 169 -40.64 19.08 23.72
C ASP A 169 -40.35 17.93 24.70
N ASN A 170 -39.16 17.96 25.32
CA ASN A 170 -39.01 17.85 26.78
C ASN A 170 -37.60 18.32 27.21
N ASP A 171 -37.56 19.32 28.09
CA ASP A 171 -36.34 19.90 28.67
C ASP A 171 -35.83 19.13 29.91
N ASN A 172 -34.67 19.57 30.42
CA ASN A 172 -34.17 19.43 31.80
C ASN A 172 -33.60 18.06 32.23
N SER A 173 -32.59 18.00 33.12
CA SER A 173 -31.64 19.03 33.60
C SER A 173 -30.56 18.37 34.48
N ASP A 174 -29.31 18.85 34.36
CA ASP A 174 -28.29 19.13 35.40
C ASP A 174 -28.03 18.20 36.62
N ASP A 175 -26.94 18.52 37.32
CA ASP A 175 -26.50 18.09 38.66
C ASP A 175 -25.99 16.64 38.88
N ASN A 176 -24.97 16.38 39.72
CA ASN A 176 -23.75 17.18 40.02
C ASN A 176 -22.67 16.30 40.73
N ASP A 177 -21.52 16.93 41.05
CA ASP A 177 -20.55 16.61 42.12
C ASP A 177 -19.83 15.25 42.21
N ASN A 178 -18.54 15.31 41.83
CA ASN A 178 -17.35 15.05 42.65
C ASN A 178 -17.47 14.36 44.03
N SER A 179 -16.49 13.50 44.33
CA SER A 179 -15.79 13.53 45.63
C SER A 179 -14.32 13.06 45.52
N ASP A 180 -13.39 13.92 45.95
CA ASP A 180 -11.99 13.58 46.20
C ASP A 180 -11.79 12.96 47.59
N ASP A 181 -10.71 12.19 47.77
CA ASP A 181 -9.80 12.24 48.94
C ASP A 181 -8.64 11.22 48.71
N ASN A 182 -7.34 11.58 48.74
CA ASN A 182 -6.48 11.97 49.89
C ASN A 182 -6.10 10.78 50.82
N ASN A 183 -4.88 10.61 51.35
CA ASN A 183 -3.59 11.30 51.14
C ASN A 183 -2.40 10.50 51.74
N ASN A 184 -1.16 11.01 51.55
CA ASN A 184 0.07 10.78 52.37
C ASN A 184 0.74 9.38 52.31
N SER A 185 2.08 9.21 52.33
CA SER A 185 3.20 9.76 53.16
C SER A 185 3.33 9.11 54.55
N ASP A 186 4.52 8.77 55.09
CA ASP A 186 5.92 8.92 54.62
C ASP A 186 6.91 7.99 55.41
N ASP A 187 8.23 8.14 55.15
CA ASP A 187 9.38 7.92 56.09
C ASP A 187 9.93 6.51 56.47
N ASN A 188 11.06 6.16 55.80
CA ASN A 188 12.45 6.07 56.34
C ASN A 188 12.99 4.99 57.33
N ASN A 189 14.33 4.81 57.22
CA ASN A 189 15.33 4.20 58.13
C ASN A 189 15.48 2.65 58.25
N ASN A 190 16.63 2.10 58.69
CA ASN A 190 18.07 2.30 58.37
C ASN A 190 18.96 1.23 59.07
N SER A 191 20.06 0.72 58.46
CA SER A 191 21.28 0.10 59.06
C SER A 191 22.05 -0.76 58.01
N ASP A 192 23.31 -0.49 57.61
CA ASP A 192 24.63 -0.87 58.23
C ASP A 192 25.11 -2.31 57.85
N GLU A 193 26.40 -2.67 57.66
CA GLU A 193 27.70 -1.98 57.89
C GLU A 193 28.86 -2.45 56.92
N HIS A 194 30.14 -2.22 57.27
CA HIS A 194 31.34 -2.08 56.38
C HIS A 194 32.35 -3.25 56.23
N SER A 195 33.13 -3.27 55.12
CA SER A 195 34.62 -3.44 55.04
C SER A 195 35.12 -3.29 53.56
N ASN A 196 36.04 -2.40 53.13
CA ASN A 196 37.51 -2.23 53.35
C ASN A 196 38.40 -3.09 52.40
N ASP A 197 39.46 -2.63 51.70
CA ASP A 197 40.25 -1.36 51.55
C ASP A 197 40.59 -1.11 50.03
N GLY A 198 41.34 -0.12 49.47
CA GLY A 198 42.24 1.00 49.88
C GLY A 198 43.63 0.90 49.19
N ASP A 199 44.34 1.91 48.63
CA ASP A 199 44.13 3.37 48.41
C ASP A 199 43.66 3.67 46.92
N ASP A 200 44.25 4.40 45.93
CA ASP A 200 45.47 5.26 45.78
C ASP A 200 45.54 6.14 44.49
N LYS A 201 46.30 7.25 44.27
CA LYS A 201 46.98 8.33 45.09
C LYS A 201 47.06 9.66 44.26
N ILE A 202 46.74 10.83 44.86
CA ILE A 202 47.41 12.19 44.83
C ILE A 202 48.24 12.61 43.56
N LYS A 203 48.17 13.84 42.95
CA LYS A 203 47.55 15.16 43.29
C LYS A 203 47.52 16.24 42.14
N SER A 204 46.53 17.14 42.19
CA SER A 204 46.51 18.64 41.99
C SER A 204 47.09 19.43 40.76
N THR A 205 46.20 20.25 40.15
CA THR A 205 46.27 21.72 39.79
C THR A 205 47.09 22.34 38.62
N SER A 206 46.34 23.02 37.72
CA SER A 206 46.49 24.40 37.12
C SER A 206 47.60 24.83 36.12
N TYR A 207 47.16 25.40 34.97
CA TYR A 207 47.64 26.54 34.12
C TYR A 207 49.17 26.79 33.86
N THR A 208 49.71 27.26 32.71
CA THR A 208 49.17 27.99 31.52
C THR A 208 50.12 27.96 30.27
N THR A 209 49.59 27.95 29.03
CA THR A 209 50.12 28.46 27.72
C THR A 209 51.61 28.33 27.27
N LYS A 210 51.86 27.74 26.06
CA LYS A 210 52.26 28.46 24.80
C LYS A 210 52.55 27.59 23.53
N GLU A 211 52.03 28.10 22.39
CA GLU A 211 52.42 28.04 20.96
C GLU A 211 53.15 26.87 20.21
N LYS A 212 52.45 26.35 19.18
CA LYS A 212 52.83 26.19 17.74
C LYS A 212 54.21 25.58 17.31
N LYS A 213 54.18 24.45 16.55
CA LYS A 213 54.38 24.42 15.07
C LYS A 213 54.32 23.02 14.38
N LYS A 214 53.60 22.97 13.25
CA LYS A 214 53.77 22.17 12.00
C LYS A 214 54.40 20.76 11.99
N SER A 215 53.60 19.79 11.52
CA SER A 215 53.97 18.82 10.45
C SER A 215 52.67 18.37 9.74
N GLN A 216 52.40 18.80 8.49
CA GLN A 216 52.81 18.15 7.23
C GLN A 216 52.49 16.65 7.10
N ARG A 217 51.30 16.36 6.57
CA ARG A 217 51.04 15.23 5.66
C ARG A 217 50.19 15.74 4.48
N ASN A 218 50.31 15.07 3.32
CA ASN A 218 49.98 15.66 2.03
C ASN A 218 48.58 15.25 1.52
N ASN A 219 47.85 16.20 0.94
CA ASN A 219 46.70 15.90 0.08
C ASN A 219 47.20 15.47 -1.31
N ILE A 220 47.04 14.18 -1.65
CA ILE A 220 47.26 13.65 -3.01
C ILE A 220 46.07 12.76 -3.34
N TYR A 221 45.19 13.29 -4.22
CA TYR A 221 44.12 12.66 -4.98
C TYR A 221 43.18 11.64 -4.31
N ASN A 222 41.89 11.98 -4.30
CA ASN A 222 40.83 10.97 -4.44
C ASN A 222 39.65 11.52 -5.27
N ASP A 223 40.00 12.09 -6.42
CA ASP A 223 39.17 12.90 -7.33
C ASP A 223 38.23 12.03 -8.20
N LYS A 224 37.52 11.10 -7.53
CA LYS A 224 36.58 10.13 -8.13
C LYS A 224 35.31 9.93 -7.30
N ASN A 225 35.27 10.43 -6.05
CA ASN A 225 34.12 10.29 -5.15
C ASN A 225 33.11 11.44 -5.25
N THR A 226 33.45 12.51 -5.96
CA THR A 226 32.63 13.73 -6.12
C THR A 226 31.45 13.51 -7.08
N ASP A 227 31.66 12.81 -8.19
CA ASP A 227 30.63 12.60 -9.22
C ASP A 227 29.65 11.47 -8.87
N ILE A 228 30.10 10.47 -8.12
CA ILE A 228 29.23 9.39 -7.63
C ILE A 228 28.19 9.93 -6.64
N LYS A 229 28.55 10.94 -5.83
CA LYS A 229 27.60 11.58 -4.90
C LYS A 229 26.69 12.62 -5.56
N LYS A 230 27.06 13.20 -6.72
CA LYS A 230 26.21 14.16 -7.44
C LYS A 230 25.01 13.51 -8.16
N LYS A 231 25.11 12.26 -8.61
CA LYS A 231 24.05 11.59 -9.40
C LYS A 231 22.76 11.21 -8.63
N LYS A 232 22.60 11.53 -7.35
CA LYS A 232 21.53 10.95 -6.50
C LYS A 232 20.19 11.72 -6.45
N TYR A 233 20.08 12.94 -7.00
CA TYR A 233 18.84 13.74 -6.89
C TYR A 233 18.35 14.45 -8.17
N GLU A 234 18.85 14.09 -9.36
CA GLU A 234 18.44 14.70 -10.63
C GLU A 234 17.66 13.74 -11.54
N LYS A 235 16.39 13.48 -11.14
CA LYS A 235 15.24 13.22 -12.03
C LYS A 235 13.96 13.41 -11.21
N GLN A 236 13.42 14.63 -11.18
CA GLN A 236 12.15 14.96 -10.48
C GLN A 236 10.91 14.66 -11.34
N ASN A 237 10.97 13.54 -12.06
CA ASN A 237 9.92 13.01 -12.92
C ASN A 237 9.56 11.60 -12.43
N ILE A 238 8.27 11.28 -12.41
CA ILE A 238 7.72 9.95 -12.09
C ILE A 238 7.25 9.34 -13.42
N THR A 239 7.69 8.12 -13.74
CA THR A 239 7.16 7.37 -14.87
C THR A 239 5.88 6.61 -14.51
N GLU A 240 5.10 6.21 -15.51
CA GLU A 240 3.94 5.34 -15.32
C GLU A 240 4.35 4.00 -14.67
N LEU A 241 5.54 3.47 -14.98
CA LEU A 241 6.10 2.27 -14.34
C LEU A 241 6.45 2.46 -12.86
N ASP A 242 7.03 3.61 -12.48
CA ASP A 242 7.29 3.95 -11.07
C ASP A 242 5.97 3.93 -10.27
N ARG A 243 4.93 4.53 -10.85
CA ARG A 243 3.58 4.56 -10.28
C ARG A 243 2.98 3.15 -10.20
N LEU A 244 3.00 2.38 -11.30
CA LEU A 244 2.49 1.01 -11.35
C LEU A 244 3.12 0.13 -10.26
N SER A 245 4.43 0.27 -10.04
CA SER A 245 5.17 -0.38 -8.96
C SER A 245 4.69 0.02 -7.56
N TYR A 246 4.38 1.30 -7.32
CA TYR A 246 3.77 1.74 -6.06
C TYR A 246 2.34 1.17 -5.90
N THR A 247 1.48 1.35 -6.89
CA THR A 247 0.06 0.94 -6.86
C THR A 247 -0.11 -0.56 -6.64
N VAL A 248 0.61 -1.41 -7.39
CA VAL A 248 0.58 -2.88 -7.21
C VAL A 248 0.98 -3.26 -5.79
N ARG A 249 2.09 -2.71 -5.28
CA ARG A 249 2.58 -3.02 -3.91
C ARG A 249 1.64 -2.50 -2.82
N LYS A 250 0.98 -1.37 -3.03
CA LYS A 250 0.00 -0.82 -2.09
C LYS A 250 -1.24 -1.70 -2.00
N ILE A 251 -1.82 -2.08 -3.15
CA ILE A 251 -2.96 -3.00 -3.21
C ILE A 251 -2.58 -4.36 -2.59
N ASP A 252 -1.35 -4.83 -2.85
CA ASP A 252 -0.84 -6.05 -2.24
C ASP A 252 -0.70 -5.95 -0.71
N GLU A 253 -0.21 -4.82 -0.19
CA GLU A 253 -0.09 -4.59 1.26
C GLU A 253 -1.45 -4.35 1.95
N GLU A 254 -2.41 -3.71 1.28
CA GLU A 254 -3.70 -3.34 1.88
C GLU A 254 -4.84 -4.33 1.62
N ALA A 255 -4.72 -5.25 0.66
CA ALA A 255 -5.78 -6.19 0.31
C ALA A 255 -5.35 -7.65 0.13
N PHE A 256 -4.06 -8.02 0.06
CA PHE A 256 -3.70 -9.41 -0.19
C PHE A 256 -3.91 -10.31 1.05
N ILE A 257 -4.99 -11.08 1.06
CA ILE A 257 -5.41 -11.93 2.19
C ILE A 257 -5.19 -13.44 1.96
N ILE A 258 -5.13 -14.18 3.07
CA ILE A 258 -5.03 -15.64 3.14
C ILE A 258 -5.93 -16.20 4.25
N PRO A 259 -6.23 -17.53 4.27
CA PRO A 259 -6.89 -18.17 5.39
C PRO A 259 -6.05 -18.08 6.67
N TYR A 260 -6.69 -17.83 7.81
CA TYR A 260 -6.07 -17.93 9.13
C TYR A 260 -5.49 -19.34 9.37
N ASN A 261 -4.40 -19.44 10.13
CA ASN A 261 -3.57 -20.65 10.32
C ASN A 261 -2.96 -21.29 9.06
N SER A 262 -3.18 -20.77 7.84
CA SER A 262 -2.54 -21.30 6.62
C SER A 262 -1.02 -21.06 6.53
N ILE A 263 -0.47 -20.24 7.43
CA ILE A 263 0.95 -19.95 7.59
C ILE A 263 1.30 -19.92 9.08
N ARG A 264 2.53 -20.33 9.41
CA ARG A 264 3.13 -20.25 10.75
C ARG A 264 4.57 -19.73 10.70
N ILE A 265 5.04 -19.23 11.82
CA ILE A 265 6.47 -19.01 12.07
C ILE A 265 7.02 -20.20 12.86
N THR A 266 8.22 -20.66 12.50
CA THR A 266 8.94 -21.73 13.21
C THR A 266 10.01 -21.16 14.15
N ASN A 267 10.53 -21.97 15.10
CA ASN A 267 11.60 -21.59 16.03
C ASN A 267 12.86 -20.98 15.37
N ASN A 268 13.17 -21.37 14.13
CA ASN A 268 14.28 -20.80 13.35
C ASN A 268 14.02 -19.35 12.89
N LEU A 269 12.85 -18.79 13.20
CA LEU A 269 12.32 -17.56 12.63
C LEU A 269 12.18 -17.65 11.10
N GLU A 270 11.82 -18.85 10.61
CA GLU A 270 11.44 -19.11 9.23
C GLU A 270 9.90 -19.17 9.13
N MET A 271 9.31 -18.36 8.25
CA MET A 271 7.90 -18.43 7.88
C MET A 271 7.64 -19.63 6.94
N LYS A 272 6.64 -20.47 7.23
CA LYS A 272 6.28 -21.63 6.40
C LYS A 272 4.77 -21.75 6.23
N PHE A 273 4.33 -22.12 5.03
CA PHE A 273 2.96 -22.54 4.77
C PHE A 273 2.60 -23.79 5.58
N CYS A 274 1.34 -23.89 5.97
CA CYS A 274 0.75 -25.01 6.69
C CYS A 274 -0.11 -25.86 5.74
N ASN A 275 -0.36 -27.11 6.13
CA ASN A 275 -1.35 -27.97 5.47
C ASN A 275 -2.78 -27.50 5.84
N PHE A 276 -3.21 -26.38 5.27
CA PHE A 276 -4.56 -25.86 5.41
C PHE A 276 -5.57 -26.82 4.77
N THR A 277 -6.52 -27.33 5.55
CA THR A 277 -7.51 -28.32 5.11
C THR A 277 -8.78 -27.70 4.50
N GLY A 278 -8.96 -26.38 4.64
CA GLY A 278 -10.20 -25.68 4.33
C GLY A 278 -11.04 -25.35 5.55
N PHE A 279 -11.86 -24.30 5.43
CA PHE A 279 -12.89 -23.95 6.40
C PHE A 279 -14.25 -24.51 5.98
N ASN A 280 -15.10 -24.82 6.96
CA ASN A 280 -16.52 -25.01 6.73
C ASN A 280 -17.23 -23.66 6.49
N ILE A 281 -18.50 -23.70 6.09
CA ILE A 281 -19.31 -22.51 5.82
C ILE A 281 -19.37 -21.50 7.00
N LEU A 282 -19.52 -21.98 8.24
CA LEU A 282 -19.68 -21.11 9.42
C LEU A 282 -18.38 -20.41 9.78
N ASP A 283 -17.23 -21.06 9.58
CA ASP A 283 -15.93 -20.44 9.79
C ASP A 283 -15.54 -19.52 8.63
N ALA A 284 -15.83 -19.89 7.39
CA ALA A 284 -15.50 -19.09 6.21
C ALA A 284 -16.24 -17.74 6.16
N LEU A 285 -17.46 -17.66 6.71
CA LEU A 285 -18.23 -16.42 6.81
C LEU A 285 -17.73 -15.45 7.91
N LYS A 286 -16.79 -15.85 8.76
CA LYS A 286 -16.22 -14.97 9.79
C LYS A 286 -15.07 -14.14 9.22
N LEU A 287 -15.13 -12.81 9.36
CA LEU A 287 -14.02 -11.92 9.03
C LEU A 287 -12.71 -12.26 9.79
N THR A 288 -12.82 -12.88 10.98
CA THR A 288 -11.65 -13.34 11.77
C THR A 288 -10.90 -14.54 11.16
N SER A 289 -11.52 -15.26 10.21
CA SER A 289 -10.90 -16.40 9.52
C SER A 289 -9.96 -15.99 8.39
N TRP A 290 -9.83 -14.68 8.13
CA TRP A 290 -9.04 -14.12 7.04
C TRP A 290 -8.05 -13.09 7.58
N VAL A 291 -6.81 -13.17 7.11
CA VAL A 291 -5.69 -12.34 7.59
C VAL A 291 -4.88 -11.80 6.41
N HIS A 292 -4.34 -10.59 6.60
CA HIS A 292 -3.45 -9.94 5.63
C HIS A 292 -2.12 -10.68 5.55
N PHE A 293 -1.68 -11.02 4.34
CA PHE A 293 -0.41 -11.68 4.10
C PHE A 293 0.68 -10.67 3.68
N ARG A 294 1.13 -9.95 4.70
CA ARG A 294 2.24 -8.99 4.70
C ARG A 294 2.90 -9.01 6.09
N TYR A 295 3.90 -8.16 6.29
CA TYR A 295 4.38 -7.92 7.65
C TYR A 295 3.26 -7.30 8.52
N PRO A 296 3.03 -7.78 9.76
CA PRO A 296 1.98 -7.27 10.63
C PRO A 296 2.29 -5.85 11.12
N LYS A 297 1.27 -4.98 11.12
CA LYS A 297 1.41 -3.57 11.56
C LYS A 297 1.59 -3.45 13.07
N ASN A 298 0.98 -4.35 13.85
CA ASN A 298 0.92 -4.28 15.31
C ASN A 298 2.02 -5.07 16.05
N LEU A 299 2.78 -5.92 15.34
CA LEU A 299 3.66 -6.92 15.94
C LEU A 299 5.10 -6.75 15.46
N THR A 300 5.98 -6.27 16.34
CA THR A 300 7.41 -6.06 16.04
C THR A 300 8.20 -7.37 16.08
N TYR A 301 9.33 -7.40 15.38
CA TYR A 301 10.22 -8.56 15.31
C TYR A 301 10.67 -9.05 16.70
N ASP A 302 10.94 -8.14 17.63
CA ASP A 302 11.35 -8.51 18.99
C ASP A 302 10.21 -9.15 19.80
N LYS A 303 8.96 -8.72 19.60
CA LYS A 303 7.79 -9.42 20.16
C LYS A 303 7.69 -10.83 19.58
N ILE A 304 7.82 -10.99 18.25
CA ILE A 304 7.80 -12.29 17.58
C ILE A 304 8.89 -13.22 18.13
N LYS A 305 10.13 -12.73 18.20
CA LYS A 305 11.30 -13.48 18.69
C LYS A 305 11.17 -13.91 20.17
N ASN A 306 10.45 -13.13 20.97
CA ASN A 306 10.25 -13.39 22.39
C ASN A 306 9.01 -14.28 22.69
N TYR A 307 8.28 -14.76 21.68
CA TYR A 307 7.21 -15.75 21.92
C TYR A 307 7.81 -17.10 22.32
N ASN A 308 7.56 -17.50 23.56
CA ASN A 308 7.99 -18.79 24.11
C ASN A 308 7.04 -19.93 23.68
N SER A 309 6.90 -20.14 22.36
CA SER A 309 6.03 -21.13 21.73
C SER A 309 6.74 -21.79 20.53
N PHE A 310 6.56 -23.09 20.35
CA PHE A 310 7.22 -23.86 19.28
C PHE A 310 6.77 -23.45 17.86
N PHE A 311 5.56 -22.88 17.75
CA PHE A 311 5.07 -22.20 16.54
C PHE A 311 4.26 -20.96 16.93
N LEU A 312 4.33 -19.92 16.10
CA LEU A 312 3.44 -18.76 16.21
C LEU A 312 2.50 -18.72 15.00
N ASN A 313 1.21 -18.91 15.27
CA ASN A 313 0.15 -19.02 14.24
C ASN A 313 -0.74 -17.76 14.17
N ASN A 314 -0.87 -17.02 15.26
CA ASN A 314 -1.67 -15.79 15.35
C ASN A 314 -0.77 -14.53 15.35
N PHE A 315 -0.16 -14.24 14.20
CA PHE A 315 0.81 -13.15 14.06
C PHE A 315 0.48 -12.14 12.95
N LEU A 316 -0.55 -12.42 12.14
CA LEU A 316 -0.98 -11.58 11.02
C LEU A 316 -2.21 -10.77 11.40
N ASP A 317 -2.33 -9.54 10.89
CA ASP A 317 -3.50 -8.69 11.16
C ASP A 317 -4.75 -9.28 10.48
N SER A 318 -5.87 -9.38 11.20
CA SER A 318 -7.15 -9.84 10.64
C SER A 318 -7.88 -8.73 9.91
N ILE A 319 -8.60 -9.09 8.83
CA ILE A 319 -9.45 -8.15 8.10
C ILE A 319 -10.63 -7.60 8.93
N LYS A 320 -10.96 -8.24 10.06
CA LYS A 320 -12.01 -7.73 10.97
C LYS A 320 -11.61 -6.43 11.67
N SER A 321 -10.31 -6.13 11.75
CA SER A 321 -9.74 -4.92 12.35
C SER A 321 -9.38 -3.82 11.35
N ASP A 322 -9.75 -3.97 10.07
CA ASP A 322 -9.51 -2.92 9.07
C ASP A 322 -10.44 -1.70 9.26
N ILE A 323 -9.97 -0.55 8.77
CA ILE A 323 -10.65 0.75 8.83
C ILE A 323 -10.67 1.35 7.42
N PRO A 324 -11.82 1.80 6.88
CA PRO A 324 -13.17 1.74 7.46
C PRO A 324 -13.65 0.33 7.81
N SER A 325 -14.64 0.22 8.70
CA SER A 325 -15.39 -1.05 8.82
C SER A 325 -16.15 -1.34 7.53
N ASN A 326 -16.54 -2.59 7.31
CA ASN A 326 -17.33 -3.03 6.16
C ASN A 326 -16.68 -2.87 4.76
N ILE A 327 -15.38 -2.57 4.65
CA ILE A 327 -14.66 -2.62 3.35
C ILE A 327 -14.56 -4.03 2.73
N TRP A 328 -14.95 -5.07 3.47
CA TRP A 328 -14.88 -6.46 3.06
C TRP A 328 -16.26 -7.08 2.93
N ASN A 329 -16.60 -7.59 1.74
CA ASN A 329 -17.88 -8.19 1.42
C ASN A 329 -17.69 -9.69 1.12
N ILE A 330 -18.15 -10.57 2.02
CA ILE A 330 -18.13 -12.02 1.82
C ILE A 330 -19.46 -12.46 1.21
N LYS A 331 -19.40 -13.06 0.02
CA LYS A 331 -20.52 -13.67 -0.69
C LYS A 331 -20.34 -15.19 -0.72
N ILE A 332 -21.43 -15.93 -0.74
CA ILE A 332 -21.44 -17.38 -0.96
C ILE A 332 -22.16 -17.71 -2.26
N ASN A 333 -21.69 -18.74 -2.98
CA ASN A 333 -22.35 -19.19 -4.21
C ASN A 333 -23.65 -19.97 -3.92
N LYS A 334 -24.49 -20.12 -4.95
CA LYS A 334 -25.81 -20.77 -4.83
C LYS A 334 -25.73 -22.23 -4.39
N GLN A 335 -24.60 -22.88 -4.65
CA GLN A 335 -24.27 -24.26 -4.33
C GLN A 335 -23.74 -24.44 -2.90
N LEU A 336 -23.54 -23.35 -2.15
CA LEU A 336 -23.04 -23.35 -0.76
C LEU A 336 -21.69 -24.08 -0.59
N ASN A 337 -20.86 -24.11 -1.64
CA ASN A 337 -19.58 -24.83 -1.66
C ASN A 337 -18.35 -23.93 -1.95
N LYS A 338 -18.57 -22.66 -2.35
CA LYS A 338 -17.52 -21.66 -2.53
C LYS A 338 -17.97 -20.31 -1.99
N ILE A 339 -17.05 -19.61 -1.33
CA ILE A 339 -17.22 -18.19 -1.00
C ILE A 339 -16.31 -17.33 -1.89
N SER A 340 -16.72 -16.08 -2.08
CA SER A 340 -15.93 -15.03 -2.71
C SER A 340 -15.89 -13.81 -1.78
N ILE A 341 -14.70 -13.28 -1.53
CA ILE A 341 -14.45 -12.10 -0.69
C ILE A 341 -14.01 -10.97 -1.61
N LEU A 342 -14.72 -9.84 -1.55
CA LEU A 342 -14.49 -8.64 -2.35
C LEU A 342 -14.00 -7.51 -1.45
N ASN A 343 -13.05 -6.70 -1.94
CA ASN A 343 -12.63 -5.48 -1.28
C ASN A 343 -13.32 -4.26 -1.91
N ALA A 344 -13.95 -3.41 -1.10
CA ALA A 344 -14.68 -2.22 -1.54
C ALA A 344 -13.79 -0.96 -1.68
N LEU A 345 -12.62 -0.95 -1.02
CA LEU A 345 -11.59 0.10 -1.19
C LEU A 345 -10.78 -0.11 -2.47
N TYR A 346 -10.65 -1.35 -2.94
CA TYR A 346 -9.96 -1.69 -4.18
C TYR A 346 -10.87 -2.49 -5.14
N PRO A 347 -11.71 -1.79 -5.95
CA PRO A 347 -12.69 -2.39 -6.86
C PRO A 347 -12.07 -3.22 -7.99
N GLY A 348 -11.64 -4.42 -7.66
CA GLY A 348 -10.90 -5.33 -8.52
C GLY A 348 -10.21 -6.46 -7.75
N TYR A 349 -9.97 -6.29 -6.45
CA TYR A 349 -9.50 -7.36 -5.60
C TYR A 349 -10.62 -8.37 -5.31
N ILE A 350 -10.37 -9.62 -5.68
CA ILE A 350 -11.25 -10.76 -5.46
C ILE A 350 -10.43 -11.87 -4.83
N PHE A 351 -10.96 -12.48 -3.78
CA PHE A 351 -10.45 -13.73 -3.21
C PHE A 351 -11.56 -14.77 -3.25
N TYR A 352 -11.23 -16.05 -3.47
CA TYR A 352 -12.19 -17.15 -3.33
C TYR A 352 -11.63 -18.25 -2.43
N HIS A 353 -12.54 -19.00 -1.79
CA HIS A 353 -12.23 -20.23 -1.09
C HIS A 353 -13.30 -21.31 -1.34
N MET A 354 -12.87 -22.50 -1.75
CA MET A 354 -13.73 -23.69 -1.88
C MET A 354 -13.81 -24.39 -0.51
N LEU A 355 -15.02 -24.42 0.05
CA LEU A 355 -15.29 -24.84 1.42
C LEU A 355 -14.94 -26.31 1.65
N ASN A 356 -14.33 -26.61 2.79
CA ASN A 356 -13.82 -27.92 3.19
C ASN A 356 -12.72 -28.49 2.26
N THR A 357 -11.99 -27.63 1.52
CA THR A 357 -10.86 -28.03 0.67
C THR A 357 -9.64 -27.14 0.92
N PRO A 358 -8.40 -27.54 0.58
CA PRO A 358 -7.24 -26.64 0.66
C PRO A 358 -7.29 -25.43 -0.30
N PHE A 359 -8.24 -25.38 -1.23
CA PHE A 359 -8.18 -24.45 -2.36
C PHE A 359 -8.69 -23.05 -2.03
N TYR A 360 -7.81 -22.07 -2.23
CA TYR A 360 -8.11 -20.65 -2.18
C TYR A 360 -7.16 -19.87 -3.11
N ALA A 361 -7.63 -18.75 -3.65
CA ALA A 361 -6.80 -17.84 -4.42
C ALA A 361 -7.28 -16.38 -4.27
N SER A 362 -6.34 -15.47 -4.48
CA SER A 362 -6.53 -14.05 -4.65
C SER A 362 -6.18 -13.67 -6.09
N LEU A 363 -6.87 -12.68 -6.63
CA LEU A 363 -6.64 -12.10 -7.95
C LEU A 363 -7.08 -10.64 -7.93
N TYR A 364 -6.32 -9.77 -8.59
CA TYR A 364 -6.77 -8.40 -8.88
C TYR A 364 -7.05 -8.25 -10.37
N ILE A 365 -8.22 -7.73 -10.76
CA ILE A 365 -8.50 -7.25 -12.13
C ILE A 365 -9.23 -5.92 -11.97
N GLY A 366 -8.59 -4.81 -12.33
CA GLY A 366 -9.15 -3.46 -12.16
C GLY A 366 -8.18 -2.36 -12.58
N THR A 367 -8.62 -1.10 -12.51
CA THR A 367 -7.83 0.08 -12.93
C THR A 367 -6.69 0.49 -11.97
N GLY A 368 -6.51 -0.21 -10.84
CA GLY A 368 -5.56 0.13 -9.79
C GLY A 368 -5.98 1.31 -8.90
N VAL A 369 -7.09 1.98 -9.19
CA VAL A 369 -7.58 3.15 -8.42
C VAL A 369 -8.30 2.69 -7.14
N SER A 370 -7.99 3.32 -6.01
CA SER A 370 -8.72 3.14 -4.74
C SER A 370 -10.04 3.92 -4.75
N ASN A 371 -11.09 3.33 -4.18
CA ASN A 371 -12.40 3.97 -3.99
C ASN A 371 -12.34 5.02 -2.88
N TYR A 372 -12.02 6.27 -3.25
CA TYR A 372 -11.96 7.40 -2.31
C TYR A 372 -13.33 7.78 -1.73
N ASP A 373 -14.41 7.50 -2.47
CA ASP A 373 -15.79 7.84 -2.07
C ASP A 373 -16.42 6.81 -1.13
N LEU A 374 -15.68 5.75 -0.79
CA LEU A 374 -16.11 4.69 0.12
C LEU A 374 -16.69 5.17 1.47
N PRO A 375 -16.18 6.24 2.13
CA PRO A 375 -16.81 6.80 3.33
C PRO A 375 -18.23 7.35 3.15
N PHE A 376 -18.66 7.61 1.91
CA PHE A 376 -20.02 8.04 1.56
C PHE A 376 -20.89 6.89 1.00
N LEU A 377 -20.28 5.74 0.69
CA LEU A 377 -20.93 4.56 0.09
C LEU A 377 -21.18 3.43 1.11
N LEU A 378 -20.57 3.51 2.30
CA LEU A 378 -20.80 2.58 3.40
C LEU A 378 -21.97 3.06 4.28
N PRO A 379 -22.85 2.15 4.73
CA PRO A 379 -23.96 2.45 5.65
C PRO A 379 -23.52 2.49 7.12
#